data_AF-A0A7R7GGB7-F1
#
_entry.id   AF-A0A7R7GGB7-F1
#
_cell.length_a   1.000
_cell.length_b   1.000
_cell.length_c   1.000
_cell.angle_alpha   90.00
_cell.angle_beta   90.00
_cell.angle_gamma   90.00
#
_symmetry.space_group_name_H-M   'P 1'
#
loop_
_entity.id
_entity.type
_entity.pdbx_description
1 polymer ?
#
loop_
_entity_poly.entity_id
_entity_poly.type
_entity_poly.pdbx_seq_one_letter_code
_entity_poly.pdbx_strand_id
1 'polypeptide(L)'
;MSVISSSEVSSLLQPINAFLHSETPQAWIDEARKEENLRILLTDHLICELKAAQSAMYLLRRYVADEQTSKVLLGWLKPYEDFTYRHEGDWQSLNTKHLSKNVFNVEGLDPFKKDMLDKMVMLIKEELHHFYQVLEIMYELGFDYKSVTSSRYANGLLKHVRTYEPEKLVDKLICGAYIEARSCERFAKLAPHVSEALGKFYVSLLRSEARHFEDYLTLAAAISPVDISERVAHFGAVEKTLIQSHDDTFRFHSGSPVAA
;
A
#
# COMPACT_ATOMS: atom_id res chain seq x y z
N MET A 1 8.91 -16.17 -11.66
CA MET A 1 7.49 -15.74 -11.50
C MET A 1 6.77 -15.97 -12.82
N SER A 2 5.55 -16.51 -12.79
CA SER A 2 4.73 -16.70 -14.00
C SER A 2 4.43 -15.33 -14.62
N VAL A 3 4.73 -15.16 -15.91
CA VAL A 3 4.43 -13.95 -16.68
C VAL A 3 2.92 -13.78 -16.72
N ILE A 4 2.40 -12.73 -16.07
CA ILE A 4 0.97 -12.40 -16.10
C ILE A 4 0.61 -12.03 -17.54
N SER A 5 -0.40 -12.70 -18.08
CA SER A 5 -0.88 -12.44 -19.45
C SER A 5 -1.63 -11.10 -19.53
N SER A 6 -1.71 -10.49 -20.71
CA SER A 6 -2.48 -9.26 -20.91
C SER A 6 -3.96 -9.42 -20.55
N SER A 7 -4.55 -10.59 -20.83
CA SER A 7 -5.92 -10.93 -20.42
C SER A 7 -6.06 -11.01 -18.91
N GLU A 8 -5.05 -11.52 -18.22
CA GLU A 8 -5.04 -11.58 -16.76
C GLU A 8 -4.90 -10.20 -16.13
N VAL A 9 -4.01 -9.34 -16.65
CA VAL A 9 -3.94 -7.92 -16.23
C VAL A 9 -5.30 -7.25 -16.36
N SER A 10 -5.98 -7.42 -17.51
CA SER A 10 -7.31 -6.85 -17.71
C SER A 10 -8.34 -7.38 -16.70
N SER A 11 -8.26 -8.66 -16.33
CA SER A 11 -9.17 -9.27 -15.36
C SER A 11 -8.95 -8.75 -13.94
N LEU A 12 -7.69 -8.54 -13.54
CA LEU A 12 -7.33 -7.99 -12.22
C LEU A 12 -7.74 -6.53 -12.10
N LEU A 13 -7.63 -5.75 -13.18
CA LEU A 13 -7.96 -4.33 -13.17
C LEU A 13 -9.45 -4.04 -13.31
N GLN A 14 -10.28 -4.99 -13.77
CA GLN A 14 -11.71 -4.75 -13.92
C GLN A 14 -12.40 -4.33 -12.61
N PRO A 15 -12.27 -5.05 -11.48
CA PRO A 15 -12.86 -4.60 -10.21
C PRO A 15 -12.23 -3.30 -9.69
N ILE A 16 -10.93 -3.10 -9.92
CA ILE A 16 -10.19 -1.89 -9.52
C ILE A 16 -10.75 -0.65 -10.24
N ASN A 17 -10.90 -0.73 -11.57
CA ASN A 17 -11.41 0.36 -12.38
C ASN A 17 -12.90 0.64 -12.12
N ALA A 18 -13.66 -0.36 -11.68
CA ALA A 18 -15.05 -0.17 -11.26
C ALA A 18 -15.14 0.52 -9.87
N PHE A 19 -14.14 0.30 -9.01
CA PHE A 19 -14.08 0.86 -7.65
C PHE A 19 -13.53 2.30 -7.60
N LEU A 20 -12.51 2.60 -8.41
CA LEU A 20 -11.91 3.92 -8.49
C LEU A 20 -12.80 4.90 -9.27
N HIS A 21 -12.92 6.14 -8.78
CA HIS A 21 -13.81 7.15 -9.38
C HIS A 21 -13.13 8.00 -10.49
N SER A 22 -11.85 7.75 -10.76
CA SER A 22 -11.06 8.33 -11.84
C SER A 22 -9.84 7.48 -12.16
N GLU A 23 -9.41 7.53 -13.42
CA GLU A 23 -8.11 7.00 -13.83
C GLU A 23 -6.96 7.90 -13.37
N THR A 24 -5.74 7.35 -13.35
CA THR A 24 -4.53 8.15 -13.15
C THR A 24 -4.39 9.20 -14.27
N PRO A 25 -4.16 10.49 -13.95
CA PRO A 25 -3.98 11.53 -14.97
C PRO A 25 -2.80 11.24 -15.88
N GLN A 26 -2.95 11.49 -17.19
CA GLN A 26 -1.85 11.33 -18.15
C GLN A 26 -0.63 12.17 -17.78
N ALA A 27 -0.83 13.38 -17.26
CA ALA A 27 0.26 14.24 -16.77
C ALA A 27 1.11 13.57 -15.68
N TRP A 28 0.50 12.74 -14.82
CA TRP A 28 1.25 11.97 -13.83
C TRP A 28 2.10 10.89 -14.49
N ILE A 29 1.58 10.19 -15.50
CA ILE A 29 2.32 9.16 -16.26
C ILE A 29 3.49 9.79 -17.04
N ASP A 30 3.25 10.95 -17.64
CA ASP A 30 4.23 11.68 -18.44
C ASP A 30 5.42 12.15 -17.57
N GLU A 31 5.17 12.54 -16.32
CA GLU A 31 6.23 12.81 -15.35
C GLU A 31 6.87 11.52 -14.81
N ALA A 32 6.08 10.48 -14.54
CA ALA A 32 6.54 9.22 -13.96
C ALA A 32 7.57 8.49 -14.81
N ARG A 33 7.43 8.55 -16.14
CA ARG A 33 8.35 7.88 -17.07
C ARG A 33 9.68 8.61 -17.27
N LYS A 34 9.83 9.84 -16.76
CA LYS A 34 11.09 10.58 -16.87
C LYS A 34 12.12 9.97 -15.93
N GLU A 35 13.35 9.82 -16.41
CA GLU A 35 14.43 9.15 -15.68
C GLU A 35 14.73 9.84 -14.34
N GLU A 36 14.73 11.18 -14.34
CA GLU A 36 14.94 12.01 -13.16
C GLU A 36 13.88 11.80 -12.07
N ASN A 37 12.65 11.48 -12.48
CA ASN A 37 11.52 11.28 -11.58
C ASN A 37 11.38 9.80 -11.15
N LEU A 38 11.89 8.87 -11.94
CA LEU A 38 11.83 7.44 -11.63
C LEU A 38 12.53 7.11 -10.31
N ARG A 39 13.66 7.76 -10.02
CA ARG A 39 14.35 7.62 -8.72
C ARG A 39 13.46 8.05 -7.55
N ILE A 40 12.74 9.16 -7.72
CA ILE A 40 11.81 9.68 -6.70
C ILE A 40 10.67 8.69 -6.50
N LEU A 41 10.11 8.15 -7.58
CA LEU A 41 9.05 7.16 -7.52
C LEU A 41 9.47 5.86 -6.85
N LEU A 42 10.63 5.30 -7.20
CA LEU A 42 11.10 4.06 -6.56
C LEU A 42 11.36 4.25 -5.07
N THR A 43 11.92 5.40 -4.69
CA THR A 43 12.13 5.71 -3.27
C THR A 43 10.80 5.89 -2.54
N ASP A 44 9.83 6.60 -3.13
CA ASP A 44 8.52 6.77 -2.51
C ASP A 44 7.73 5.46 -2.47
N HIS A 45 7.80 4.65 -3.53
CA HIS A 45 7.21 3.31 -3.61
C HIS A 45 7.76 2.42 -2.48
N LEU A 46 9.08 2.34 -2.34
CA LEU A 46 9.72 1.63 -1.22
C LEU A 46 9.14 2.06 0.14
N ILE A 47 9.00 3.36 0.35
CA ILE A 47 8.44 3.90 1.60
C ILE A 47 6.94 3.57 1.73
N CYS A 48 6.18 3.53 0.64
CA CYS A 48 4.79 3.11 0.64
C CYS A 48 4.63 1.66 1.11
N GLU A 49 5.48 0.74 0.65
CA GLU A 49 5.41 -0.67 1.09
C GLU A 49 5.65 -0.78 2.60
N LEU A 50 6.65 -0.05 3.12
CA LEU A 50 6.86 -0.01 4.57
C LEU A 50 5.66 0.60 5.31
N LYS A 51 5.05 1.66 4.78
CA LYS A 51 3.88 2.30 5.40
C LYS A 51 2.64 1.42 5.36
N ALA A 52 2.45 0.60 4.32
CA ALA A 52 1.39 -0.38 4.24
C ALA A 52 1.56 -1.44 5.35
N ALA A 53 2.77 -2.01 5.48
CA ALA A 53 3.12 -2.92 6.56
C ALA A 53 2.93 -2.27 7.95
N GLN A 54 3.37 -1.03 8.15
CA GLN A 54 3.19 -0.29 9.40
C GLN A 54 1.71 -0.04 9.73
N SER A 55 0.90 0.26 8.72
CA SER A 55 -0.55 0.49 8.90
C SER A 55 -1.28 -0.78 9.30
N ALA A 56 -1.00 -1.91 8.64
CA ALA A 56 -1.53 -3.21 9.01
C ALA A 56 -1.04 -3.65 10.40
N MET A 57 0.23 -3.40 10.72
CA MET A 57 0.79 -3.67 12.06
C MET A 57 0.09 -2.85 13.15
N TYR A 58 -0.19 -1.58 12.87
CA TYR A 58 -0.97 -0.73 13.77
C TYR A 58 -2.37 -1.29 14.01
N LEU A 59 -3.05 -1.76 12.96
CA LEU A 59 -4.37 -2.37 13.05
C LEU A 59 -4.34 -3.63 13.94
N LEU A 60 -3.39 -4.53 13.71
CA LEU A 60 -3.21 -5.72 14.56
C LEU A 60 -2.95 -5.36 16.02
N ARG A 61 -2.04 -4.41 16.27
CA ARG A 61 -1.72 -3.95 17.63
C ARG A 61 -2.91 -3.31 18.34
N ARG A 62 -3.81 -2.67 17.60
CA ARG A 62 -4.95 -1.94 18.17
C ARG A 62 -6.16 -2.83 18.42
N TYR A 63 -6.43 -3.78 17.54
CA TYR A 63 -7.70 -4.51 17.50
C TYR A 63 -7.58 -6.00 17.82
N VAL A 64 -6.38 -6.59 17.73
CA VAL A 64 -6.16 -8.04 17.88
C VAL A 64 -5.18 -8.37 19.00
N ALA A 65 -4.01 -7.74 19.05
CA ALA A 65 -2.92 -8.12 19.92
C ALA A 65 -3.16 -7.75 21.41
N ASP A 66 -2.68 -8.60 22.31
CA ASP A 66 -2.49 -8.25 23.71
C ASP A 66 -1.23 -7.37 23.91
N GLU A 67 -0.98 -6.95 25.16
CA GLU A 67 0.16 -6.07 25.48
C GLU A 67 1.52 -6.71 25.12
N GLN A 68 1.67 -8.03 25.34
CA GLN A 68 2.92 -8.73 25.10
C GLN A 68 3.19 -8.87 23.61
N THR A 69 2.20 -9.35 22.84
CA THR A 69 2.27 -9.44 21.38
C THR A 69 2.49 -8.04 20.79
N SER A 70 1.83 -7.00 21.29
CA SER A 70 2.02 -5.62 20.79
C SER A 70 3.45 -5.11 20.89
N LYS A 71 4.19 -5.49 21.95
CA LYS A 71 5.62 -5.18 22.10
C LYS A 71 6.49 -5.94 21.10
N VAL A 72 6.18 -7.21 20.84
CA VAL A 72 6.90 -8.01 19.82
C VAL A 72 6.70 -7.42 18.42
N LEU A 73 5.47 -7.03 18.09
CA LEU A 73 5.11 -6.43 16.80
C LEU A 73 5.85 -5.10 16.54
N LEU A 74 6.02 -4.26 17.57
CA LEU A 74 6.83 -3.03 17.46
C LEU A 74 8.29 -3.31 17.08
N GLY A 75 8.90 -4.34 17.67
CA GLY A 75 10.30 -4.69 17.38
C GLY A 75 10.51 -5.27 15.98
N TRP A 76 9.44 -5.76 15.33
CA TRP A 76 9.55 -6.49 14.08
C TRP A 76 9.83 -5.58 12.88
N LEU A 77 9.23 -4.39 12.83
CA LEU A 77 9.47 -3.41 11.75
C LEU A 77 10.73 -2.57 11.97
N LYS A 78 11.30 -2.58 13.18
CA LYS A 78 12.43 -1.72 13.55
C LYS A 78 13.61 -1.77 12.56
N PRO A 79 14.07 -2.94 12.05
CA PRO A 79 15.18 -2.95 11.09
C PRO A 79 14.84 -2.22 9.78
N TYR A 80 13.60 -2.35 9.30
CA TYR A 80 13.13 -1.67 8.10
C TYR A 80 12.99 -0.16 8.35
N GLU A 81 12.53 0.24 9.53
CA GLU A 81 12.43 1.64 9.95
C GLU A 81 13.81 2.31 10.10
N ASP A 82 14.76 1.63 10.75
CA ASP A 82 16.12 2.11 10.94
C ASP A 82 16.81 2.32 9.59
N PHE A 83 16.66 1.35 8.67
CA PHE A 83 17.17 1.50 7.30
C PHE A 83 16.51 2.68 6.57
N THR A 84 15.18 2.72 6.54
CA THR A 84 14.41 3.68 5.72
C THR A 84 14.54 5.12 6.23
N TYR A 85 14.50 5.32 7.54
CA TYR A 85 14.40 6.65 8.16
C TYR A 85 15.69 7.15 8.80
N ARG A 86 16.58 6.24 9.24
CA ARG A 86 17.85 6.60 9.88
C ARG A 86 19.07 6.29 9.02
N HIS A 87 18.89 5.61 7.89
CA HIS A 87 19.98 5.13 7.03
C HIS A 87 20.94 4.21 7.79
N GLU A 88 20.41 3.42 8.73
CA GLU A 88 21.16 2.50 9.58
C GLU A 88 20.98 1.05 9.12
N GLY A 89 22.08 0.29 9.10
CA GLY A 89 22.08 -1.14 8.77
C GLY A 89 22.39 -1.43 7.30
N ASP A 90 22.13 -2.66 6.89
CA ASP A 90 22.36 -3.17 5.55
C ASP A 90 21.06 -3.78 5.00
N TRP A 91 20.60 -3.28 3.86
CA TRP A 91 19.35 -3.71 3.25
C TRP A 91 19.35 -5.19 2.88
N GLN A 92 20.53 -5.76 2.56
CA GLN A 92 20.69 -7.17 2.21
C GLN A 92 20.39 -8.10 3.41
N SER A 93 20.45 -7.56 4.63
CA SER A 93 20.13 -8.29 5.86
C SER A 93 18.65 -8.27 6.25
N LEU A 94 17.81 -7.45 5.60
CA LEU A 94 16.42 -7.23 5.99
C LEU A 94 15.53 -8.46 5.74
N ASN A 95 15.80 -9.23 4.68
CA ASN A 95 14.99 -10.39 4.27
C ASN A 95 15.22 -11.67 5.11
N THR A 96 15.64 -11.54 6.36
CA THR A 96 16.05 -12.68 7.20
C THR A 96 15.03 -13.08 8.27
N LYS A 97 14.03 -12.23 8.55
CA LYS A 97 13.02 -12.49 9.60
C LYS A 97 11.60 -12.44 9.03
N HIS A 98 10.87 -13.54 9.18
CA HIS A 98 9.46 -13.63 8.76
C HIS A 98 8.52 -13.50 9.97
N LEU A 99 7.49 -12.65 9.84
CA LEU A 99 6.43 -12.56 10.84
C LEU A 99 5.71 -13.91 10.90
N SER A 100 5.42 -14.41 12.09
CA SER A 100 4.61 -15.63 12.23
C SER A 100 3.34 -15.32 12.99
N LYS A 101 2.22 -15.85 12.50
CA LYS A 101 0.94 -15.77 13.21
C LYS A 101 0.97 -16.47 14.58
N ASN A 102 1.93 -17.38 14.79
CA ASN A 102 2.11 -18.09 16.06
C ASN A 102 2.56 -17.17 17.21
N VAL A 103 2.94 -15.92 16.92
CA VAL A 103 3.26 -14.90 17.94
C VAL A 103 1.99 -14.34 18.61
N PHE A 104 0.82 -14.57 18.00
CA PHE A 104 -0.46 -14.09 18.50
C PHE A 104 -1.13 -15.18 19.34
N ASN A 105 -1.65 -14.79 20.51
CA ASN A 105 -2.61 -15.63 21.21
C ASN A 105 -3.96 -15.57 20.47
N VAL A 106 -4.34 -16.67 19.84
CA VAL A 106 -5.59 -16.78 19.07
C VAL A 106 -6.74 -17.35 19.89
N GLU A 107 -6.49 -17.76 21.14
CA GLU A 107 -7.51 -18.28 22.04
C GLU A 107 -8.49 -17.16 22.42
N GLY A 108 -9.79 -17.43 22.29
CA GLY A 108 -10.84 -16.46 22.61
C GLY A 108 -11.03 -15.32 21.60
N LEU A 109 -10.25 -15.24 20.51
CA LEU A 109 -10.53 -14.29 19.43
C LEU A 109 -11.84 -14.64 18.71
N ASP A 110 -12.68 -13.62 18.51
CA ASP A 110 -13.87 -13.71 17.69
C ASP A 110 -13.51 -13.95 16.20
N PRO A 111 -14.48 -14.40 15.37
CA PRO A 111 -14.21 -14.70 13.97
C PRO A 111 -13.66 -13.53 13.15
N PHE A 112 -14.13 -12.30 13.41
CA PHE A 112 -13.66 -11.11 12.71
C PHE A 112 -12.18 -10.84 13.02
N LYS A 113 -11.78 -10.90 14.29
CA LYS A 113 -10.38 -10.69 14.69
C LYS A 113 -9.44 -11.77 14.15
N LYS A 114 -9.91 -13.02 14.02
CA LYS A 114 -9.14 -14.10 13.39
C LYS A 114 -8.92 -13.84 11.90
N ASP A 115 -9.98 -13.46 11.19
CA ASP A 115 -9.88 -13.12 9.77
C ASP A 115 -8.97 -11.91 9.52
N MET A 116 -9.15 -10.85 10.33
CA MET A 116 -8.29 -9.68 10.34
C MET A 116 -6.82 -10.03 10.63
N LEU A 117 -6.58 -10.95 11.58
CA LEU A 117 -5.24 -11.43 11.89
C LEU A 117 -4.59 -12.10 10.68
N ASP A 118 -5.27 -13.08 10.08
CA ASP A 118 -4.72 -13.85 8.96
C ASP A 118 -4.45 -12.94 7.75
N LYS A 119 -5.39 -12.04 7.39
CA LYS A 119 -5.24 -11.10 6.27
C LYS A 119 -4.12 -10.09 6.50
N MET A 120 -4.08 -9.43 7.67
CA MET A 120 -3.05 -8.41 7.94
C MET A 120 -1.64 -9.02 8.07
N VAL A 121 -1.50 -10.22 8.63
CA VAL A 121 -0.19 -10.90 8.69
C VAL A 121 0.29 -11.29 7.28
N MET A 122 -0.63 -11.73 6.41
CA MET A 122 -0.29 -12.02 5.01
C MET A 122 0.15 -10.74 4.29
N LEU A 123 -0.65 -9.67 4.36
CA LEU A 123 -0.33 -8.37 3.78
C LEU A 123 1.04 -7.88 4.24
N ILE A 124 1.29 -7.83 5.56
CA ILE A 124 2.58 -7.37 6.11
C ILE A 124 3.78 -8.12 5.51
N LYS A 125 3.66 -9.44 5.30
CA LYS A 125 4.73 -10.24 4.70
C LYS A 125 4.95 -9.88 3.24
N GLU A 126 3.87 -9.71 2.49
CA GLU A 126 3.92 -9.38 1.08
C GLU A 126 4.49 -7.97 0.88
N GLU A 127 4.06 -6.99 1.67
CA GLU A 127 4.60 -5.63 1.59
C GLU A 127 6.09 -5.56 1.95
N LEU A 128 6.54 -6.29 2.96
CA LEU A 128 7.98 -6.31 3.26
C LEU A 128 8.79 -7.09 2.21
N HIS A 129 8.15 -8.03 1.51
CA HIS A 129 8.77 -8.66 0.35
C HIS A 129 8.87 -7.68 -0.82
N HIS A 130 7.80 -6.94 -1.13
CA HIS A 130 7.80 -5.89 -2.15
C HIS A 130 8.85 -4.82 -1.83
N PHE A 131 8.91 -4.36 -0.58
CA PHE A 131 9.93 -3.44 -0.07
C PHE A 131 11.34 -3.92 -0.43
N TYR A 132 11.63 -5.19 -0.15
CA TYR A 132 12.92 -5.77 -0.46
C TYR A 132 13.18 -5.86 -1.99
N GLN A 133 12.18 -6.22 -2.79
CA GLN A 133 12.31 -6.25 -4.25
C GLN A 133 12.56 -4.86 -4.85
N VAL A 134 11.94 -3.81 -4.30
CA VAL A 134 12.20 -2.43 -4.71
C VAL A 134 13.66 -2.05 -4.41
N LEU A 135 14.22 -2.48 -3.28
CA LEU A 135 15.63 -2.26 -2.97
C LEU A 135 16.57 -2.97 -3.96
N GLU A 136 16.26 -4.21 -4.32
CA GLU A 136 17.04 -4.96 -5.33
C GLU A 136 17.06 -4.18 -6.66
N ILE A 137 15.90 -3.71 -7.11
CA ILE A 137 15.78 -2.91 -8.34
C ILE A 137 16.54 -1.58 -8.23
N MET A 138 16.40 -0.86 -7.11
CA MET A 138 17.13 0.40 -6.90
C MET A 138 18.65 0.18 -6.92
N TYR A 139 19.13 -0.92 -6.35
CA TYR A 139 20.53 -1.32 -6.36
C TYR A 139 21.01 -1.66 -7.77
N GLU A 140 20.25 -2.45 -8.54
CA GLU A 140 20.58 -2.81 -9.94
C GLU A 140 20.63 -1.58 -10.86
N LEU A 141 19.79 -0.57 -10.60
CA LEU A 141 19.78 0.70 -11.33
C LEU A 141 20.86 1.69 -10.86
N GLY A 142 21.64 1.35 -9.82
CA GLY A 142 22.69 2.21 -9.26
C GLY A 142 22.15 3.48 -8.59
N PHE A 143 20.92 3.45 -8.08
CA PHE A 143 20.30 4.59 -7.43
C PHE A 143 20.65 4.65 -5.94
N ASP A 144 21.36 5.71 -5.51
CA ASP A 144 21.52 5.90 -4.07
C ASP A 144 20.16 6.23 -3.43
N TYR A 145 19.91 5.63 -2.28
CA TYR A 145 18.73 5.92 -1.50
C TYR A 145 18.79 7.36 -0.96
N LYS A 146 17.78 8.17 -1.30
CA LYS A 146 17.62 9.54 -0.81
C LYS A 146 16.22 9.68 -0.22
N SER A 147 16.12 10.12 1.04
CA SER A 147 14.82 10.27 1.67
C SER A 147 13.91 11.24 0.90
N VAL A 148 12.66 10.86 0.73
CA VAL A 148 11.60 11.70 0.17
C VAL A 148 10.51 11.94 1.22
N THR A 149 9.90 13.13 1.18
CA THR A 149 8.74 13.42 2.03
C THR A 149 7.50 12.68 1.54
N SER A 150 6.53 12.42 2.41
CA SER A 150 5.28 11.77 1.99
C SER A 150 4.44 12.70 1.10
N SER A 151 3.66 12.12 0.18
CA SER A 151 2.60 12.84 -0.51
C SER A 151 1.46 13.24 0.45
N ARG A 152 0.56 14.11 -0.02
CA ARG A 152 -0.64 14.48 0.73
C ARG A 152 -1.72 13.39 0.75
N TYR A 153 -1.59 12.33 -0.06
CA TYR A 153 -2.68 11.41 -0.41
C TYR A 153 -3.27 10.68 0.80
N ALA A 154 -2.49 9.82 1.47
CA ALA A 154 -2.97 9.03 2.61
C ALA A 154 -3.46 9.93 3.75
N ASN A 155 -2.71 11.01 4.06
CA ASN A 155 -3.14 12.00 5.05
C ASN A 155 -4.43 12.72 4.64
N GLY A 156 -4.66 12.95 3.35
CA GLY A 156 -5.88 13.50 2.80
C GLY A 156 -7.08 12.60 3.08
N LEU A 157 -6.96 11.31 2.81
CA LEU A 157 -7.99 10.31 3.14
C LEU A 157 -8.24 10.24 4.64
N LEU A 158 -7.18 10.14 5.45
CA LEU A 158 -7.28 9.98 6.90
C LEU A 158 -7.97 11.15 7.61
N LYS A 159 -7.98 12.36 7.03
CA LYS A 159 -8.75 13.51 7.56
C LYS A 159 -10.26 13.28 7.59
N HIS A 160 -10.77 12.38 6.76
CA HIS A 160 -12.20 12.07 6.72
C HIS A 160 -12.60 10.93 7.64
N VAL A 161 -11.65 10.24 8.28
CA VAL A 161 -11.92 9.10 9.18
C VAL A 161 -12.67 9.55 10.43
N ARG A 162 -13.78 8.87 10.75
CA ARG A 162 -14.56 9.09 11.97
C ARG A 162 -13.75 8.77 13.22
N THR A 163 -14.08 9.41 14.34
CA THR A 163 -13.30 9.33 15.58
C THR A 163 -13.78 8.27 16.57
N TYR A 164 -14.98 7.73 16.37
CA TYR A 164 -15.64 6.75 17.25
C TYR A 164 -15.64 5.35 16.63
N GLU A 165 -15.69 4.33 17.48
CA GLU A 165 -15.68 2.92 17.07
C GLU A 165 -17.11 2.35 17.01
N PRO A 166 -17.40 1.40 16.10
CA PRO A 166 -16.50 0.73 15.14
C PRO A 166 -16.23 1.50 13.83
N GLU A 167 -16.88 2.64 13.63
CA GLU A 167 -16.86 3.44 12.40
C GLU A 167 -15.46 3.90 11.98
N LYS A 168 -14.61 4.19 12.97
CA LYS A 168 -13.20 4.53 12.75
C LYS A 168 -12.43 3.38 12.10
N LEU A 169 -12.65 2.15 12.54
CA LEU A 169 -12.03 0.98 11.93
C LEU A 169 -12.56 0.75 10.51
N VAL A 170 -13.89 0.82 10.32
CA VAL A 170 -14.52 0.73 8.99
C VAL A 170 -13.87 1.73 8.02
N ASP A 171 -13.76 2.99 8.42
CA ASP A 171 -13.18 4.04 7.58
C ASP A 171 -11.71 3.80 7.27
N LYS A 172 -10.91 3.34 8.24
CA LYS A 172 -9.50 3.02 8.01
C LYS A 172 -9.32 1.87 7.03
N LEU A 173 -10.18 0.86 7.10
CA LEU A 173 -10.16 -0.27 6.16
C LEU A 173 -10.56 0.19 4.75
N ILE A 174 -11.57 1.07 4.61
CA ILE A 174 -11.93 1.67 3.32
C ILE A 174 -10.78 2.52 2.76
N CYS A 175 -10.10 3.32 3.59
CA CYS A 175 -8.90 4.03 3.17
C CYS A 175 -7.81 3.09 2.64
N GLY A 176 -7.57 1.96 3.34
CA GLY A 176 -6.67 0.90 2.87
C GLY A 176 -7.06 0.41 1.49
N ALA A 177 -8.32 0.02 1.28
CA ALA A 177 -8.81 -0.42 -0.03
C ALA A 177 -8.54 0.59 -1.16
N TYR A 178 -8.75 1.89 -0.93
CA TYR A 178 -8.45 2.93 -1.93
C TYR A 178 -6.96 3.11 -2.20
N ILE A 179 -6.10 2.92 -1.20
CA ILE A 179 -4.64 3.00 -1.38
C ILE A 179 -4.17 1.84 -2.26
N GLU A 180 -4.52 0.61 -1.91
CA GLU A 180 -4.13 -0.60 -2.68
C GLU A 180 -4.72 -0.57 -4.10
N ALA A 181 -5.99 -0.17 -4.25
CA ALA A 181 -6.62 -0.09 -5.56
C ALA A 181 -5.91 0.93 -6.47
N ARG A 182 -5.55 2.10 -5.93
CA ARG A 182 -4.80 3.11 -6.68
C ARG A 182 -3.39 2.65 -7.00
N SER A 183 -2.71 1.96 -6.08
CA SER A 183 -1.40 1.37 -6.33
C SER A 183 -1.45 0.40 -7.51
N CYS A 184 -2.42 -0.53 -7.48
CA CYS A 184 -2.66 -1.50 -8.56
C CYS A 184 -2.84 -0.82 -9.92
N GLU A 185 -3.72 0.18 -10.00
CA GLU A 185 -3.98 0.91 -11.25
C GLU A 185 -2.74 1.67 -11.74
N ARG A 186 -1.97 2.32 -10.85
CA ARG A 186 -0.75 3.04 -11.21
C ARG A 186 0.36 2.12 -11.68
N PHE A 187 0.57 0.97 -11.03
CA PHE A 187 1.54 -0.02 -11.49
C PHE A 187 1.20 -0.50 -12.91
N ALA A 188 -0.07 -0.82 -13.16
CA ALA A 188 -0.50 -1.26 -14.48
C ALA A 188 -0.36 -0.18 -15.56
N LYS A 189 -0.68 1.08 -15.23
CA LYS A 189 -0.55 2.21 -16.16
C LYS A 189 0.91 2.56 -16.43
N LEU A 190 1.81 2.43 -15.45
CA LEU A 190 3.21 2.81 -15.58
C LEU A 190 4.07 1.70 -16.23
N ALA A 191 3.74 0.43 -16.02
CA ALA A 191 4.52 -0.70 -16.51
C ALA A 191 4.89 -0.66 -18.01
N PRO A 192 4.02 -0.22 -18.95
CA PRO A 192 4.36 -0.12 -20.37
C PRO A 192 5.32 1.03 -20.74
N HIS A 193 5.60 1.93 -19.79
CA HIS A 193 6.36 3.17 -20.02
C HIS A 193 7.74 3.19 -19.36
N VAL A 194 8.12 2.09 -18.71
CA VAL A 194 9.40 1.91 -18.02
C VAL A 194 10.22 0.81 -18.69
N SER A 195 11.44 0.55 -18.18
CA SER A 195 12.27 -0.55 -18.69
C SER A 195 11.54 -1.89 -18.58
N GLU A 196 11.86 -2.84 -19.46
CA GLU A 196 11.20 -4.16 -19.46
C GLU A 196 11.29 -4.88 -18.11
N ALA A 197 12.44 -4.78 -17.43
CA ALA A 197 12.64 -5.36 -16.10
C ALA A 197 11.70 -4.72 -15.06
N LEU A 198 11.63 -3.39 -15.00
CA LEU A 198 10.78 -2.68 -14.05
C LEU A 198 9.29 -2.88 -14.37
N GLY A 199 8.92 -2.89 -15.64
CA GLY A 199 7.55 -3.15 -16.08
C GLY A 199 7.08 -4.54 -15.68
N LYS A 200 7.93 -5.57 -15.82
CA LYS A 200 7.63 -6.93 -15.34
C LYS A 200 7.47 -6.99 -13.83
N PHE A 201 8.29 -6.25 -13.08
CA PHE A 201 8.14 -6.14 -11.64
C PHE A 201 6.80 -5.50 -11.26
N TYR A 202 6.45 -4.33 -11.81
CA TYR A 202 5.17 -3.68 -11.53
C TYR A 202 3.96 -4.53 -11.91
N VAL A 203 4.02 -5.25 -13.04
CA VAL A 203 2.96 -6.20 -13.40
C VAL A 203 2.88 -7.34 -12.37
N SER A 204 4.01 -7.82 -11.84
CA SER A 204 4.02 -8.92 -10.86
C SER A 204 3.34 -8.57 -9.53
N LEU A 205 3.28 -7.29 -9.16
CA LEU A 205 2.62 -6.79 -7.95
C LEU A 205 1.09 -6.82 -8.05
N LEU A 206 0.52 -6.76 -9.27
CA LEU A 206 -0.92 -6.55 -9.46
C LEU A 206 -1.80 -7.60 -8.75
N ARG A 207 -1.33 -8.85 -8.63
CA ARG A 207 -2.09 -9.91 -7.93
C ARG A 207 -2.16 -9.69 -6.42
N SER A 208 -1.09 -9.23 -5.77
CA SER A 208 -1.12 -8.93 -4.33
C SER A 208 -1.96 -7.68 -4.09
N GLU A 209 -1.72 -6.61 -4.83
CA GLU A 209 -2.46 -5.34 -4.73
C GLU A 209 -3.98 -5.52 -4.87
N ALA A 210 -4.41 -6.28 -5.89
CA ALA A 210 -5.83 -6.57 -6.11
C ALA A 210 -6.45 -7.35 -4.93
N ARG A 211 -5.72 -8.31 -4.36
CA ARG A 211 -6.18 -9.05 -3.18
C ARG A 211 -6.19 -8.19 -1.93
N HIS A 212 -5.18 -7.34 -1.71
CA HIS A 212 -5.13 -6.45 -0.55
C HIS A 212 -6.31 -5.47 -0.56
N PHE A 213 -6.63 -4.92 -1.72
CA PHE A 213 -7.84 -4.12 -1.96
C PHE A 213 -9.11 -4.89 -1.53
N GLU A 214 -9.30 -6.11 -2.03
CA GLU A 214 -10.47 -6.94 -1.71
C GLU A 214 -10.53 -7.32 -0.23
N ASP A 215 -9.39 -7.64 0.37
CA ASP A 215 -9.27 -7.99 1.78
C ASP A 215 -9.65 -6.82 2.69
N TYR A 216 -9.20 -5.61 2.36
CA TYR A 216 -9.58 -4.40 3.09
C TYR A 216 -11.08 -4.12 3.02
N LEU A 217 -11.70 -4.21 1.82
CA LEU A 217 -13.15 -4.03 1.69
C LEU A 217 -13.95 -5.10 2.41
N THR A 218 -13.49 -6.36 2.33
CA THR A 218 -14.14 -7.49 3.01
C THR A 218 -14.14 -7.27 4.52
N LEU A 219 -13.00 -6.88 5.08
CA LEU A 219 -12.90 -6.55 6.51
C LEU A 219 -13.76 -5.35 6.89
N ALA A 220 -13.81 -4.31 6.06
CA ALA A 220 -14.64 -3.13 6.31
C ALA A 220 -16.13 -3.49 6.37
N ALA A 221 -16.61 -4.31 5.44
CA ALA A 221 -17.98 -4.78 5.40
C ALA A 221 -18.30 -5.72 6.57
N ALA A 222 -17.37 -6.59 6.96
CA ALA A 222 -17.56 -7.58 8.02
C ALA A 222 -17.73 -6.95 9.42
N ILE A 223 -17.05 -5.82 9.69
CA ILE A 223 -17.15 -5.13 11.00
C ILE A 223 -18.25 -4.06 11.05
N SER A 224 -18.73 -3.61 9.90
CA SER A 224 -19.76 -2.58 9.84
C SER A 224 -21.13 -3.16 10.20
N PRO A 225 -21.90 -2.51 11.09
CA PRO A 225 -23.27 -2.92 11.39
C PRO A 225 -24.28 -2.54 10.29
N VAL A 226 -23.85 -1.72 9.33
CA VAL A 226 -24.67 -1.17 8.24
C VAL A 226 -23.95 -1.31 6.90
N ASP A 227 -24.70 -1.14 5.80
CA ASP A 227 -24.12 -1.06 4.46
C ASP A 227 -23.05 0.04 4.37
N ILE A 228 -21.91 -0.29 3.77
CA ILE A 228 -20.76 0.62 3.67
C ILE A 228 -20.72 1.38 2.33
N SER A 229 -21.67 1.17 1.42
CA SER A 229 -21.60 1.68 0.04
C SER A 229 -21.55 3.20 -0.02
N GLU A 230 -22.36 3.88 0.81
CA GLU A 230 -22.32 5.34 0.92
C GLU A 230 -20.95 5.81 1.41
N ARG A 231 -20.36 5.08 2.36
CA ARG A 231 -19.07 5.45 2.94
C ARG A 231 -17.91 5.21 1.97
N VAL A 232 -17.97 4.11 1.23
CA VAL A 232 -17.07 3.84 0.11
C VAL A 232 -17.15 4.96 -0.92
N ALA A 233 -18.37 5.30 -1.38
CA ALA A 233 -18.56 6.37 -2.36
C ALA A 233 -18.04 7.73 -1.88
N HIS A 234 -18.21 8.07 -0.59
CA HIS A 234 -17.63 9.25 0.02
C HIS A 234 -16.09 9.27 -0.11
N PHE A 235 -15.42 8.18 0.28
CA PHE A 235 -13.96 8.10 0.17
C PHE A 235 -13.50 8.10 -1.29
N GLY A 236 -14.24 7.50 -2.22
CA GLY A 236 -13.93 7.56 -3.64
C GLY A 236 -14.00 8.98 -4.22
N ALA A 237 -14.92 9.82 -3.74
CA ALA A 237 -14.96 11.24 -4.12
C ALA A 237 -13.76 12.03 -3.58
N VAL A 238 -13.34 11.75 -2.33
CA VAL A 238 -12.14 12.34 -1.73
C VAL A 238 -10.88 11.89 -2.47
N GLU A 239 -10.74 10.60 -2.72
CA GLU A 239 -9.63 9.98 -3.43
C GLU A 239 -9.47 10.55 -4.84
N LYS A 240 -10.56 10.59 -5.60
CA LYS A 240 -10.61 11.23 -6.92
C LYS A 240 -10.09 12.65 -6.88
N THR A 241 -10.54 13.44 -5.90
CA THR A 241 -10.10 14.83 -5.75
C THR A 241 -8.59 14.89 -5.50
N LEU A 242 -8.04 14.03 -4.64
CA LEU A 242 -6.60 13.97 -4.35
C LEU A 242 -5.78 13.60 -5.60
N ILE A 243 -6.27 12.67 -6.42
CA ILE A 243 -5.61 12.19 -7.64
C ILE A 243 -5.70 13.19 -8.79
N GLN A 244 -6.84 13.85 -8.98
CA GLN A 244 -7.07 14.72 -10.12
C GLN A 244 -6.58 16.16 -9.91
N SER A 245 -6.57 16.66 -8.67
CA SER A 245 -6.15 18.03 -8.39
C SER A 245 -4.63 18.20 -8.48
N HIS A 246 -4.20 19.43 -8.75
CA HIS A 246 -2.79 19.77 -8.84
C HIS A 246 -2.02 19.44 -7.57
N ASP A 247 -0.79 18.97 -7.74
CA ASP A 247 0.14 18.62 -6.68
C ASP A 247 1.55 19.11 -7.02
N ASP A 248 2.15 19.86 -6.10
CA ASP A 248 3.50 20.42 -6.26
C ASP A 248 4.58 19.39 -5.87
N THR A 249 4.19 18.25 -5.29
CA THR A 249 5.12 17.21 -4.84
C THR A 249 4.89 15.92 -5.60
N PHE A 250 5.80 15.58 -6.52
CA PHE A 250 5.69 14.35 -7.30
C PHE A 250 6.03 13.09 -6.49
N ARG A 251 5.07 12.18 -6.35
CA ARG A 251 5.11 10.95 -5.54
C ARG A 251 4.26 9.84 -6.16
N PHE A 252 4.42 8.61 -5.67
CA PHE A 252 3.71 7.44 -6.17
C PHE A 252 2.19 7.60 -6.07
N HIS A 253 1.67 8.26 -5.01
CA HIS A 253 0.24 8.61 -4.87
C HIS A 253 -0.07 10.11 -5.02
N SER A 254 0.85 10.92 -5.56
CA SER A 254 0.60 12.36 -5.77
C SER A 254 -0.55 12.63 -6.77
N GLY A 255 -1.13 13.83 -6.69
CA GLY A 255 -2.11 14.31 -7.67
C GLY A 255 -1.51 14.60 -9.05
N SER A 256 -2.21 15.40 -9.87
CA SER A 256 -1.69 15.82 -11.17
C SER A 256 -0.51 16.77 -10.97
N PRO A 257 0.69 16.48 -11.50
CA PRO A 257 1.82 17.39 -11.38
C PRO A 257 1.50 18.76 -11.97
N VAL A 258 2.01 19.82 -11.35
CA VAL A 258 2.04 21.14 -11.99
C VAL A 258 3.13 21.07 -13.06
N ALA A 259 2.78 21.40 -14.30
CA ALA A 259 3.77 21.48 -15.37
C ALA A 259 4.86 22.49 -14.99
N ALA A 260 6.12 22.06 -15.06
CA ALA A 260 7.29 22.90 -14.82
C ALA A 260 7.42 24.01 -15.88
#